data_AF-A0A9D8S5Q3-F1
#
_entry.id   AF-A0A9D8S5Q3-F1
#
_cell.length_a   1.000
_cell.length_b   1.000
_cell.length_c   1.000
_cell.angle_alpha   90.00
_cell.angle_beta   90.00
_cell.angle_gamma   90.00
#
_symmetry.space_group_name_H-M   'P 1'
#
loop_
_entity.id
_entity.type
_entity.pdbx_description
1 polymer ?
#
loop_
_entity_poly.entity_id
_entity_poly.type
_entity_poly.pdbx_seq_one_letter_code
_entity_poly.pdbx_strand_id
1 'polypeptide(L)'
;HQDDTVFVQNASEKAVLKYLEGFWLADEAQVALIARGNGTLIKKLISRYSPSHGLCWQAEVKLVEICSPEVIRLYTSFHTMCGQALEKLGQKSQSELEYYYSKHCY
;
A
#
# COMPACT_ATOMS: atom_id res chain seq x y z
N HIS A 1 -13.72 -8.62 -11.61
CA HIS A 1 -12.52 -7.76 -11.68
C HIS A 1 -12.88 -6.28 -11.72
N GLN A 2 -13.81 -5.80 -12.57
CA GLN A 2 -14.25 -4.40 -12.54
C GLN A 2 -15.11 -4.07 -11.30
N ASP A 3 -15.85 -5.05 -10.77
CA ASP A 3 -16.68 -4.91 -9.57
C ASP A 3 -15.88 -4.61 -8.29
N ASP A 4 -14.71 -5.23 -8.11
CA ASP A 4 -13.88 -5.05 -6.90
C ASP A 4 -13.37 -3.62 -6.77
N THR A 5 -12.91 -3.05 -7.89
CA THR A 5 -12.42 -1.67 -7.97
C THR A 5 -13.53 -0.67 -7.65
N VAL A 6 -14.71 -0.83 -8.24
CA VAL A 6 -15.87 0.03 -7.98
C VAL A 6 -16.34 -0.13 -6.53
N PHE A 7 -16.30 -1.34 -5.99
CA PHE A 7 -16.65 -1.62 -4.61
C PHE A 7 -15.70 -0.93 -3.63
N VAL A 8 -14.37 -1.08 -3.78
CA VAL A 8 -13.42 -0.45 -2.84
C VAL A 8 -13.45 1.08 -2.89
N GLN A 9 -13.81 1.66 -4.04
CA GLN A 9 -13.96 3.11 -4.20
C GLN A 9 -15.24 3.65 -3.54
N ASN A 10 -16.38 2.99 -3.76
CA ASN A 10 -17.69 3.54 -3.40
C ASN A 10 -18.28 2.96 -2.11
N ALA A 11 -17.88 1.75 -1.69
CA ALA A 11 -18.46 1.12 -0.52
C ALA A 11 -18.02 1.80 0.78
N SER A 12 -18.84 1.64 1.82
CA SER A 12 -18.52 2.12 3.16
C SER A 12 -17.24 1.44 3.70
N GLU A 13 -16.46 2.15 4.51
CA GLU A 13 -15.21 1.63 5.08
C GLU A 13 -15.41 0.28 5.78
N LYS A 14 -16.50 0.12 6.54
CA LYS A 14 -16.85 -1.14 7.21
C LYS A 14 -17.04 -2.31 6.23
N ALA A 15 -17.63 -2.05 5.06
CA ALA A 15 -17.85 -3.06 4.04
C ALA A 15 -16.53 -3.46 3.38
N VAL A 16 -15.67 -2.49 3.08
CA VAL A 16 -14.33 -2.76 2.54
C VAL A 16 -13.46 -3.51 3.56
N LEU A 17 -13.49 -3.13 4.83
CA LEU A 17 -12.76 -3.85 5.89
C LEU A 17 -13.18 -5.32 5.97
N LYS A 18 -14.49 -5.58 5.98
CA LYS A 18 -15.02 -6.95 6.00
C LYS A 18 -14.63 -7.72 4.74
N TYR A 19 -14.59 -7.05 3.59
CA TYR A 19 -14.16 -7.65 2.33
C TYR A 19 -12.68 -8.08 2.39
N LEU A 20 -11.80 -7.20 2.89
CA LEU A 20 -10.36 -7.47 3.05
C LEU A 20 -10.05 -8.65 3.99
N GLU A 21 -10.97 -9.02 4.88
CA GLU A 21 -10.78 -10.17 5.78
C GLU A 21 -10.95 -11.50 5.04
N GLY A 22 -11.87 -11.55 4.05
CA GLY A 22 -12.21 -12.76 3.32
C GLY A 22 -11.58 -12.89 1.94
N PHE A 23 -11.24 -11.77 1.29
CA PHE A 23 -10.90 -11.74 -0.13
C PHE A 23 -9.59 -11.02 -0.41
N TRP A 24 -8.85 -11.52 -1.39
CA TRP A 24 -7.67 -10.87 -1.97
C TRP A 24 -8.11 -9.87 -3.03
N LEU A 25 -7.52 -8.68 -3.01
CA LEU A 25 -7.76 -7.66 -4.02
C LEU A 25 -6.88 -7.90 -5.24
N ALA A 26 -7.48 -7.79 -6.43
CA ALA A 26 -6.76 -7.66 -7.68
C ALA A 26 -5.93 -6.37 -7.70
N ASP A 27 -4.90 -6.31 -8.55
CA ASP A 27 -3.94 -5.21 -8.60
C ASP A 27 -4.61 -3.83 -8.78
N GLU A 28 -5.59 -3.73 -9.68
CA GLU A 28 -6.35 -2.49 -9.90
C GLU A 28 -7.15 -2.06 -8.65
N ALA A 29 -7.73 -3.01 -7.94
CA ALA A 29 -8.48 -2.76 -6.71
C ALA A 29 -7.56 -2.35 -5.56
N GLN A 30 -6.34 -2.91 -5.48
CA GLN A 30 -5.33 -2.44 -4.53
C GLN A 30 -5.00 -0.97 -4.80
N VAL A 31 -4.68 -0.61 -6.04
CA VAL A 31 -4.37 0.78 -6.42
C VAL A 31 -5.54 1.71 -6.09
N ALA A 32 -6.77 1.32 -6.39
CA ALA A 32 -7.96 2.12 -6.09
C ALA A 32 -8.21 2.29 -4.59
N LEU A 33 -7.97 1.26 -3.79
CA LEU A 33 -8.07 1.34 -2.34
C LEU A 33 -7.01 2.28 -1.75
N ILE A 34 -5.77 2.19 -2.22
CA ILE A 34 -4.72 3.13 -1.82
C ILE A 34 -5.14 4.54 -2.24
N ALA A 35 -5.55 4.75 -3.50
CA ALA A 35 -5.94 6.04 -4.06
C ALA A 35 -7.12 6.71 -3.33
N ARG A 36 -7.98 5.93 -2.66
CA ARG A 36 -9.02 6.45 -1.76
C ARG A 36 -8.44 7.24 -0.58
N GLY A 37 -7.17 7.05 -0.25
CA GLY A 37 -6.44 7.83 0.76
C GLY A 37 -6.83 7.53 2.20
N ASN A 38 -7.55 6.42 2.44
CA ASN A 38 -7.98 6.06 3.78
C ASN A 38 -6.91 5.23 4.50
N GLY A 39 -6.16 5.88 5.39
CA GLY A 39 -5.06 5.26 6.13
C GLY A 39 -5.46 4.00 6.91
N THR A 40 -6.70 3.92 7.43
CA THR A 40 -7.19 2.74 8.16
C THR A 40 -7.35 1.54 7.22
N LEU A 41 -7.96 1.75 6.06
CA LEU A 41 -8.12 0.70 5.04
C LEU A 41 -6.76 0.24 4.51
N ILE A 42 -5.84 1.18 4.26
CA ILE A 42 -4.50 0.88 3.75
C ILE A 42 -3.71 0.06 4.78
N LYS A 43 -3.72 0.47 6.07
CA LYS A 43 -3.07 -0.29 7.14
C LYS A 43 -3.65 -1.70 7.29
N LYS A 44 -4.97 -1.86 7.15
CA LYS A 44 -5.62 -3.19 7.17
C LYS A 44 -5.18 -4.03 5.97
N LEU A 45 -5.11 -3.45 4.77
CA LEU A 45 -4.63 -4.13 3.56
C LEU A 45 -3.20 -4.63 3.77
N ILE A 46 -2.29 -3.75 4.21
CA ILE A 46 -0.89 -4.11 4.53
C ILE A 46 -0.86 -5.24 5.57
N SER A 47 -1.59 -5.08 6.69
CA SER A 47 -1.61 -6.09 7.77
C SER A 47 -2.15 -7.45 7.33
N ARG A 48 -3.01 -7.49 6.31
CA ARG A 48 -3.58 -8.72 5.77
C ARG A 48 -2.59 -9.44 4.84
N TYR A 49 -1.88 -8.66 4.04
CA TYR A 49 -0.97 -9.13 3.01
C TYR A 49 0.38 -9.51 3.61
N SER A 50 0.85 -8.71 4.57
CA SER A 50 2.10 -8.96 5.28
C SER A 50 1.99 -10.14 6.26
N PRO A 51 3.05 -10.94 6.41
CA PRO A 51 4.32 -10.89 5.67
C PRO A 51 4.29 -11.69 4.35
N SER A 52 3.21 -12.40 4.05
CA SER A 52 3.19 -13.44 3.02
C SER A 52 3.12 -12.93 1.58
N HIS A 53 2.59 -11.73 1.34
CA HIS A 53 2.34 -11.19 0.01
C HIS A 53 2.61 -9.68 -0.03
N GLY A 54 3.36 -9.22 -1.02
CA GLY A 54 3.56 -7.79 -1.27
C GLY A 54 2.34 -7.14 -1.95
N LEU A 55 2.33 -5.81 -1.99
CA LEU A 55 1.41 -5.08 -2.87
C LEU A 55 1.92 -5.14 -4.32
N CYS A 56 1.02 -4.91 -5.26
CA CYS A 56 1.44 -4.76 -6.66
C CYS A 56 2.29 -3.49 -6.83
N TRP A 57 3.21 -3.50 -7.79
CA TRP A 57 4.14 -2.39 -8.01
C TRP A 57 3.43 -1.03 -8.19
N GLN A 58 2.28 -1.01 -8.87
CA GLN A 58 1.48 0.22 -9.03
C GLN A 58 0.91 0.72 -7.70
N ALA A 59 0.48 -0.20 -6.82
CA ALA A 59 -0.04 0.16 -5.50
C ALA A 59 1.08 0.63 -4.57
N GLU A 60 2.29 0.07 -4.67
CA GLU A 60 3.47 0.57 -3.94
C GLU A 60 3.84 2.00 -4.34
N VAL A 61 3.89 2.25 -5.66
CA VAL A 61 4.11 3.59 -6.21
C VAL A 61 3.06 4.55 -5.66
N LYS A 62 1.78 4.15 -5.69
CA LYS A 62 0.68 4.98 -5.17
C LYS A 62 0.80 5.20 -3.66
N LEU A 63 1.19 4.18 -2.91
CA LEU A 63 1.37 4.24 -1.48
C LEU A 63 2.41 5.31 -1.13
N VAL A 64 3.55 5.33 -1.83
CA VAL A 64 4.57 6.37 -1.63
C VAL A 64 4.05 7.76 -2.01
N GLU A 65 3.29 7.91 -3.10
CA GLU A 65 2.76 9.21 -3.54
C GLU A 65 1.87 9.87 -2.48
N ILE A 66 0.87 9.14 -1.98
CA ILE A 66 -0.22 9.77 -1.22
C ILE A 66 -0.21 9.45 0.28
N CYS A 67 0.50 8.40 0.72
CA CYS A 67 0.49 8.03 2.13
C CYS A 67 1.50 8.83 2.96
N SER A 68 1.28 8.82 4.27
CA SER A 68 2.20 9.36 5.25
C SER A 68 3.43 8.45 5.42
N PRO A 69 4.56 9.00 5.89
CA PRO A 69 5.75 8.24 6.27
C PRO A 69 5.45 7.04 7.17
N GLU A 70 4.52 7.18 8.12
CA GLU A 70 4.15 6.09 9.03
C GLU A 70 3.62 4.85 8.29
N VAL A 71 2.77 5.05 7.28
CA VAL A 71 2.19 3.95 6.49
C VAL A 71 3.25 3.34 5.57
N ILE A 72 4.11 4.18 4.98
CA ILE A 72 5.27 3.74 4.18
C ILE A 72 6.16 2.82 5.01
N ARG A 73 6.57 3.29 6.20
CA ARG A 73 7.42 2.52 7.11
C ARG A 73 6.77 1.22 7.58
N LEU A 74 5.45 1.22 7.80
CA LEU A 74 4.71 0.01 8.13
C LEU A 74 4.83 -1.02 7.01
N TYR A 75 4.59 -0.62 5.76
CA TYR A 75 4.72 -1.54 4.62
C TYR A 75 6.16 -2.04 4.47
N THR A 76 7.14 -1.14 4.54
CA THR A 76 8.55 -1.52 4.38
C THR A 76 9.04 -2.39 5.52
N SER A 77 8.45 -2.34 6.72
CA SER A 77 8.83 -3.26 7.80
C SER A 77 8.64 -4.75 7.47
N PHE A 78 7.81 -5.07 6.46
CA PHE A 78 7.56 -6.43 5.99
C PHE A 78 8.09 -6.70 4.59
N HIS A 79 8.17 -5.69 3.72
CA HIS A 79 8.41 -5.86 2.28
C HIS A 79 9.45 -4.88 1.74
N THR A 80 10.20 -5.32 0.73
CA THR A 80 10.98 -4.41 -0.12
C THR A 80 10.05 -3.71 -1.11
N MET A 81 10.37 -2.47 -1.47
CA MET A 81 9.63 -1.73 -2.50
C MET A 81 10.20 -1.94 -3.90
N CYS A 82 9.37 -1.83 -4.93
CA CYS A 82 9.83 -1.76 -6.31
C CYS A 82 10.67 -0.50 -6.59
N GLY A 83 11.53 -0.57 -7.61
CA GLY A 83 12.43 0.53 -7.98
C GLY A 83 11.71 1.87 -8.22
N GLN A 84 10.56 1.85 -8.90
CA GLN A 84 9.77 3.06 -9.16
C GLN A 84 9.20 3.70 -7.88
N ALA A 85 8.81 2.89 -6.90
CA ALA A 85 8.35 3.38 -5.61
C ALA A 85 9.51 4.00 -4.82
N LEU A 86 10.72 3.41 -4.90
CA LEU A 86 11.93 3.96 -4.29
C LEU A 86 12.38 5.28 -4.92
N GLU A 87 12.34 5.38 -6.25
CA GLU A 87 12.62 6.63 -6.97
C GLU A 87 11.69 7.74 -6.51
N LYS A 88 10.38 7.45 -6.40
CA LYS A 88 9.41 8.40 -5.85
C LYS A 88 9.64 8.72 -4.37
N LEU A 89 10.08 7.74 -3.58
CA LEU A 89 10.37 7.95 -2.16
C LEU A 89 11.53 8.93 -2.00
N GLY A 90 12.59 8.79 -2.80
CA GLY A 90 13.70 9.74 -2.84
C GLY A 90 13.29 11.14 -3.26
N GLN A 91 12.42 11.26 -4.26
CA GLN A 91 11.86 12.56 -4.67
C GLN A 91 10.97 13.20 -3.60
N LYS A 92 10.24 12.38 -2.83
CA LYS A 92 9.32 12.84 -1.78
C LYS A 92 10.05 13.21 -0.49
N SER A 93 10.98 12.37 -0.05
CA SER A 93 11.74 12.57 1.18
C SER A 93 13.01 11.73 1.19
N GLN A 94 14.15 12.40 1.07
CA GLN A 94 15.47 11.77 1.17
C GLN A 94 15.63 11.01 2.51
N SER A 95 15.14 11.57 3.61
CA SER A 95 15.24 10.94 4.93
C SER A 95 14.44 9.64 5.04
N GLU A 96 13.29 9.52 4.36
CA GLU A 96 12.55 8.26 4.32
C GLU A 96 13.25 7.21 3.45
N LEU A 97 13.88 7.64 2.36
CA LEU A 97 14.68 6.75 1.52
C LEU A 97 15.94 6.24 2.27
N GLU A 98 16.63 7.11 3.02
CA GLU A 98 17.74 6.72 3.89
C GLU A 98 17.27 5.77 5.01
N TYR A 99 16.10 6.05 5.62
CA TYR A 99 15.49 5.15 6.60
C TYR A 99 15.22 3.78 5.98
N TYR A 100 14.66 3.72 4.76
CA TYR A 100 14.44 2.47 4.04
C TYR A 100 15.75 1.69 3.85
N TYR A 101 16.79 2.33 3.31
CA TYR A 101 18.09 1.65 3.12
C TYR A 101 18.76 1.21 4.42
N SER A 102 18.49 1.89 5.54
CA SER A 102 18.98 1.46 6.85
C SER A 102 18.33 0.16 7.37
N LYS A 103 17.14 -0.19 6.84
CA LYS A 103 16.36 -1.37 7.25
C LYS A 103 16.44 -2.52 6.25
N HIS A 104 16.65 -2.20 4.98
CA HIS A 104 16.80 -3.17 3.90
C HIS A 104 18.24 -3.10 3.39
N CYS A 105 19.14 -3.82 4.06
CA CYS A 105 20.50 -4.00 3.57
C CYS A 105 20.45 -4.77 2.24
N TYR A 106 21.16 -4.23 1.24
CA TYR A 106 21.56 -4.96 0.04
C TYR A 106 22.60 -6.03 0.37
#